data_AF-A0A924GZU3-F1
#
_entry.id   AF-A0A924GZU3-F1
#
_cell.length_a   1.000
_cell.length_b   1.000
_cell.length_c   1.000
_cell.angle_alpha   90.00
_cell.angle_beta   90.00
_cell.angle_gamma   90.00
#
_symmetry.space_group_name_H-M   'P 1'
#
loop_
_entity.id
_entity.type
_entity.pdbx_description
1 polymer ?
#
loop_
_entity_poly.entity_id
_entity_poly.type
_entity_poly.pdbx_seq_one_letter_code
_entity_poly.pdbx_strand_id
1 'polypeptide(L)'
;MKAETSDSAPAGKGLRGFDADLVDWTRDYEAVIDSAYAAQPDRPLYLLGHSLGAQLPGMLGNKQKVSGLLSIAAGSGYWRENAPQLKRMILYFWFVLVPLATHMFGYFPGKKLRKVGDLPAGVMVQWRKWCPNPKYSVGAEGEVVRQQYADACFPVQALSITDDELMTLAGTHSLINLYENAPREVTRLAQADLGLKRLGHFGAFRSEHEAKLWPRMADWLASLAATQTAAA
;
A
#
# COMPACT_ATOMS: atom_id res chain seq x y z
N MET A 1 -8.81 -10.26 -22.54
CA MET A 1 -7.79 -9.39 -21.93
C MET A 1 -6.69 -10.29 -21.37
N LYS A 2 -5.62 -10.53 -22.14
CA LYS A 2 -4.43 -11.20 -21.61
C LYS A 2 -3.75 -10.17 -20.72
N ALA A 3 -3.64 -10.45 -19.43
CA ALA A 3 -2.79 -9.66 -18.55
C ALA A 3 -1.37 -9.74 -19.12
N GLU A 4 -0.83 -8.61 -19.55
CA GLU A 4 0.61 -8.50 -19.78
C GLU A 4 1.28 -8.85 -18.45
N THR A 5 2.05 -9.94 -18.47
CA THR A 5 2.92 -10.31 -17.35
C THR A 5 3.84 -9.13 -17.09
N SER A 6 3.77 -8.54 -15.91
CA SER A 6 4.70 -7.47 -15.55
C SER A 6 6.13 -8.01 -15.61
N ASP A 7 7.08 -7.17 -16.02
CA ASP A 7 8.50 -7.53 -16.05
C ASP A 7 9.03 -7.88 -14.64
N SER A 8 8.29 -7.49 -13.59
CA SER A 8 8.56 -7.85 -12.19
C SER A 8 7.84 -9.14 -11.73
N ALA A 9 7.28 -9.94 -12.65
CA ALA A 9 6.79 -11.29 -12.37
C ALA A 9 7.80 -12.36 -12.85
N PRO A 10 8.17 -13.35 -12.03
CA PRO A 10 9.13 -14.37 -12.44
C PRO A 10 8.57 -15.24 -13.59
N ALA A 11 9.29 -15.30 -14.71
CA ALA A 11 8.97 -16.11 -15.89
C ALA A 11 9.19 -17.63 -15.67
N GLY A 12 8.62 -18.19 -14.60
CA GLY A 12 8.59 -19.64 -14.34
C GLY A 12 9.74 -20.21 -13.48
N LYS A 13 10.75 -19.43 -13.10
CA LYS A 13 11.90 -19.91 -12.27
C LYS A 13 11.72 -19.75 -10.74
N GLY A 14 10.54 -19.33 -10.28
CA GLY A 14 10.31 -19.00 -8.88
C GLY A 14 11.06 -17.73 -8.46
N LEU A 15 11.03 -17.39 -7.16
CA LEU A 15 11.56 -16.13 -6.65
C LEU A 15 13.06 -16.15 -6.31
N ARG A 16 13.69 -17.32 -6.27
CA ARG A 16 15.12 -17.44 -5.96
C ARG A 16 15.95 -16.82 -7.08
N GLY A 17 16.71 -15.77 -6.76
CA GLY A 17 17.53 -15.04 -7.74
C GLY A 17 16.71 -14.16 -8.69
N PHE A 18 15.43 -13.94 -8.39
CA PHE A 18 14.62 -12.96 -9.09
C PHE A 18 14.92 -11.56 -8.52
N ASP A 19 15.42 -10.67 -9.38
CA ASP A 19 15.79 -9.31 -9.00
C ASP A 19 14.58 -8.40 -9.16
N ALA A 20 14.06 -7.93 -8.02
CA ALA A 20 12.98 -6.98 -7.95
C ALA A 20 12.98 -6.29 -6.59
N ASP A 21 12.66 -5.01 -6.58
CA ASP A 21 12.44 -4.19 -5.40
C ASP A 21 11.10 -3.44 -5.44
N LEU A 22 10.83 -2.57 -4.46
CA LEU A 22 9.58 -1.80 -4.40
C LEU A 22 9.54 -0.69 -5.46
N VAL A 23 10.67 -0.28 -6.02
CA VAL A 23 10.73 0.66 -7.16
C VAL A 23 10.35 -0.08 -8.45
N ASP A 24 10.79 -1.33 -8.65
CA ASP A 24 10.27 -2.19 -9.73
C ASP A 24 8.75 -2.35 -9.62
N TRP A 25 8.23 -2.62 -8.42
CA TRP A 25 6.77 -2.70 -8.21
C TRP A 25 6.05 -1.37 -8.44
N THR A 26 6.70 -0.24 -8.20
CA THR A 26 6.14 1.08 -8.54
C THR A 26 6.06 1.22 -10.07
N ARG A 27 7.09 0.78 -10.82
CA ARG A 27 7.08 0.77 -12.29
C ARG A 27 6.02 -0.16 -12.88
N ASP A 28 5.80 -1.33 -12.29
CA ASP A 28 4.68 -2.20 -12.64
C ASP A 28 3.33 -1.47 -12.50
N TYR A 29 3.20 -0.70 -11.41
CA TYR A 29 1.99 0.05 -11.15
C TYR A 29 1.78 1.16 -12.19
N GLU A 30 2.86 1.86 -12.56
CA GLU A 30 2.87 2.86 -13.63
C GLU A 30 2.45 2.25 -14.97
N ALA A 31 2.96 1.06 -15.32
CA ALA A 31 2.61 0.37 -16.57
C ALA A 31 1.11 0.03 -16.64
N VAL A 32 0.52 -0.43 -15.53
CA VAL A 32 -0.92 -0.69 -15.44
C VAL A 32 -1.73 0.60 -15.58
N ILE A 33 -1.28 1.69 -14.96
CA ILE A 33 -1.92 3.00 -15.09
C ILE A 33 -1.86 3.49 -16.53
N ASP A 34 -0.71 3.37 -17.19
CA ASP A 34 -0.51 3.78 -18.57
C ASP A 34 -1.42 2.99 -19.53
N SER A 35 -1.51 1.68 -19.34
CA SER A 35 -2.39 0.80 -20.11
C SER A 35 -3.87 1.16 -19.91
N ALA A 36 -4.30 1.34 -18.65
CA ALA A 36 -5.69 1.68 -18.33
C ALA A 36 -6.08 3.08 -18.86
N TYR A 37 -5.20 4.07 -18.72
CA TYR A 37 -5.41 5.41 -19.22
C TYR A 37 -5.49 5.43 -20.76
N ALA A 38 -4.61 4.69 -21.45
CA ALA A 38 -4.66 4.59 -22.90
C ALA A 38 -5.95 3.91 -23.40
N ALA A 39 -6.48 2.95 -22.65
CA ALA A 39 -7.72 2.26 -23.00
C ALA A 39 -8.98 3.15 -22.84
N GLN A 40 -8.98 4.07 -21.86
CA GLN A 40 -10.13 4.94 -21.55
C GLN A 40 -9.66 6.34 -21.09
N PRO A 41 -9.12 7.18 -22.00
CA PRO A 41 -8.49 8.46 -21.63
C PRO A 41 -9.47 9.49 -21.03
N ASP A 42 -10.76 9.40 -21.40
CA ASP A 42 -11.80 10.33 -20.95
C ASP A 42 -12.49 9.89 -19.63
N ARG A 43 -12.01 8.82 -19.01
CA ARG A 43 -12.57 8.30 -17.76
C ARG A 43 -11.63 8.59 -16.59
N PRO A 44 -12.16 8.94 -15.41
CA PRO A 44 -11.32 9.08 -14.24
C PRO A 44 -10.70 7.73 -13.86
N LEU A 45 -9.42 7.73 -13.54
CA LEU A 45 -8.67 6.54 -13.14
C LEU A 45 -8.38 6.62 -11.64
N TYR A 46 -9.00 5.73 -10.87
CA TYR A 46 -8.77 5.67 -9.43
C TYR A 46 -7.90 4.49 -9.05
N LEU A 47 -7.07 4.70 -8.02
CA LEU A 47 -6.29 3.65 -7.40
C LEU A 47 -7.04 3.14 -6.16
N LEU A 48 -7.15 1.83 -6.05
CA LEU A 48 -7.66 1.15 -4.86
C LEU A 48 -6.50 0.32 -4.26
N GLY A 49 -5.91 0.83 -3.20
CA GLY A 49 -4.75 0.20 -2.57
C GLY A 49 -5.10 -0.43 -1.22
N HIS A 50 -4.60 -1.65 -0.98
CA HIS A 50 -4.64 -2.30 0.32
C HIS A 50 -3.23 -2.44 0.88
N SER A 51 -3.05 -2.12 2.17
CA SER A 51 -1.79 -2.36 2.87
C SER A 51 -0.59 -1.79 2.08
N LEU A 52 0.40 -2.62 1.71
CA LEU A 52 1.55 -2.19 0.90
C LEU A 52 1.16 -1.60 -0.47
N GLY A 53 0.08 -2.07 -1.11
CA GLY A 53 -0.39 -1.55 -2.40
C GLY A 53 -0.91 -0.12 -2.35
N ALA A 54 -1.26 0.39 -1.15
CA ALA A 54 -1.60 1.79 -0.92
C ALA A 54 -0.40 2.64 -0.46
N GLN A 55 0.77 2.04 -0.23
CA GLN A 55 1.96 2.78 0.18
C GLN A 55 2.73 3.33 -1.02
N LEU A 56 2.79 2.59 -2.13
CA LEU A 56 3.57 2.96 -3.33
C LEU A 56 3.02 4.12 -4.18
N PRO A 57 1.71 4.46 -4.24
CA PRO A 57 1.18 5.46 -5.16
C PRO A 57 1.86 6.85 -5.12
N GLY A 58 2.40 7.27 -3.98
CA GLY A 58 3.12 8.53 -3.87
C GLY A 58 4.45 8.56 -4.63
N MET A 59 4.99 7.40 -5.00
CA MET A 59 6.25 7.26 -5.73
C MET A 59 6.08 7.23 -7.26
N LEU A 60 4.84 7.17 -7.75
CA LEU A 60 4.54 7.10 -9.19
C LEU A 60 5.09 8.33 -9.93
N GLY A 61 5.62 8.14 -11.13
CA GLY A 61 6.05 9.20 -12.05
C GLY A 61 4.92 9.71 -12.95
N ASN A 62 3.86 8.93 -13.15
CA ASN A 62 2.71 9.25 -14.00
C ASN A 62 1.46 9.70 -13.23
N LYS A 63 1.63 10.34 -12.06
CA LYS A 63 0.57 10.74 -11.12
C LYS A 63 -0.55 11.57 -11.75
N GLN A 64 -0.24 12.37 -12.76
CA GLN A 64 -1.19 13.19 -13.50
C GLN A 64 -2.30 12.39 -14.19
N LYS A 65 -2.10 11.07 -14.40
CA LYS A 65 -3.10 10.16 -14.96
C LYS A 65 -4.09 9.64 -13.91
N VAL A 66 -3.85 9.91 -12.63
CA VAL A 66 -4.63 9.40 -11.50
C VAL A 66 -5.60 10.46 -11.00
N SER A 67 -6.87 10.09 -10.88
CA SER A 67 -7.96 10.94 -10.37
C SER A 67 -8.16 10.84 -8.86
N GLY A 68 -7.61 9.82 -8.21
CA GLY A 68 -7.65 9.69 -6.75
C GLY A 68 -7.18 8.34 -6.24
N LEU A 69 -6.90 8.26 -4.93
CA LEU A 69 -6.51 7.04 -4.22
C LEU A 69 -7.47 6.77 -3.07
N LEU A 70 -8.10 5.58 -3.07
CA LEU A 70 -8.70 4.98 -1.89
C LEU A 70 -7.71 3.99 -1.25
N SER A 71 -7.15 4.40 -0.12
CA SER A 71 -6.19 3.64 0.70
C SER A 71 -6.94 2.88 1.79
N ILE A 72 -6.80 1.56 1.86
CA ILE A 72 -7.49 0.70 2.82
C ILE A 72 -6.48 -0.03 3.68
N ALA A 73 -6.61 0.11 5.01
CA ALA A 73 -5.77 -0.59 5.99
C ALA A 73 -4.27 -0.42 5.72
N ALA A 74 -3.85 0.77 5.28
CA ALA A 74 -2.47 1.08 4.98
C ALA A 74 -1.95 2.17 5.92
N GLY A 75 -0.69 2.02 6.32
CA GLY A 75 -0.01 2.96 7.16
C GLY A 75 1.50 2.77 7.08
N SER A 76 2.21 3.65 7.77
CA SER A 76 3.63 3.54 8.04
C SER A 76 3.90 2.21 8.74
N GLY A 77 4.84 1.43 8.20
CA GLY A 77 5.35 0.22 8.82
C GLY A 77 6.37 0.50 9.94
N TYR A 78 6.49 1.75 10.40
CA TYR A 78 7.40 2.13 11.46
C TYR A 78 7.07 1.34 12.73
N TRP A 79 8.02 0.59 13.25
CA TRP A 79 7.79 -0.41 14.30
C TRP A 79 7.12 0.15 15.57
N ARG A 80 7.30 1.44 15.89
CA ARG A 80 6.66 2.09 17.05
C ARG A 80 5.18 2.41 16.84
N GLU A 81 4.76 2.53 15.59
CA GLU A 81 3.40 2.84 15.15
C GLU A 81 2.58 1.59 14.82
N ASN A 82 3.21 0.43 14.71
CA ASN A 82 2.49 -0.84 14.55
C ASN A 82 1.56 -1.12 15.73
N ALA A 83 0.55 -1.95 15.48
CA ALA A 83 -0.40 -2.37 16.51
C ALA A 83 0.34 -2.89 17.78
N PRO A 84 -0.16 -2.58 19.00
CA PRO A 84 0.55 -2.89 20.25
C PRO A 84 1.06 -4.33 20.36
N GLN A 85 0.25 -5.30 19.92
CA GLN A 85 0.58 -6.73 19.93
C GLN A 85 1.76 -7.11 19.01
N LEU A 86 2.08 -6.30 18.00
CA LEU A 86 3.18 -6.56 17.07
C LEU A 86 4.49 -5.90 17.47
N LYS A 87 4.50 -4.82 18.27
CA LYS A 87 5.68 -3.96 18.45
C LYS A 87 6.96 -4.71 18.82
N ARG A 88 6.86 -5.76 19.65
CA ARG A 88 8.02 -6.58 20.05
C ARG A 88 8.38 -7.63 18.99
N MET A 89 7.39 -8.35 18.47
CA MET A 89 7.60 -9.38 17.46
C MET A 89 8.11 -8.80 16.14
N ILE A 90 7.70 -7.59 15.78
CA ILE A 90 8.06 -6.97 14.51
C ILE A 90 9.56 -6.60 14.46
N LEU A 91 10.17 -6.25 15.58
CA LEU A 91 11.62 -6.04 15.64
C LEU A 91 12.36 -7.36 15.39
N TYR A 92 11.95 -8.45 16.05
CA TYR A 92 12.50 -9.77 15.75
C TYR A 92 12.30 -10.15 14.27
N PHE A 93 11.11 -9.89 13.73
CA PHE A 93 10.79 -10.15 12.33
C PHE A 93 11.76 -9.42 11.40
N TRP A 94 11.91 -8.10 11.56
CA TRP A 94 12.77 -7.29 10.68
C TRP A 94 14.26 -7.53 10.90
N PHE A 95 14.74 -7.70 12.13
CA PHE A 95 16.17 -7.77 12.43
C PHE A 95 16.74 -9.17 12.46
N VAL A 96 15.92 -10.22 12.59
CA VAL A 96 16.37 -11.60 12.68
C VAL A 96 15.75 -12.46 11.58
N LEU A 97 14.42 -12.57 11.54
CA LEU A 97 13.76 -13.51 10.63
C LEU A 97 14.01 -13.16 9.16
N VAL A 98 13.84 -11.89 8.80
CA VAL A 98 13.95 -11.42 7.42
C VAL A 98 15.38 -11.60 6.87
N PRO A 99 16.45 -11.10 7.52
CA PRO A 99 17.82 -11.33 7.04
C PRO A 99 18.17 -12.81 6.88
N LEU A 100 17.84 -13.64 7.88
CA LEU A 100 18.19 -15.06 7.86
C LEU A 100 17.42 -15.82 6.78
N ALA A 101 16.10 -15.64 6.72
CA ALA A 101 15.28 -16.34 5.74
C ALA A 101 15.61 -15.90 4.31
N THR A 102 15.72 -14.60 4.06
CA THR A 102 16.04 -14.09 2.71
C THR A 102 17.42 -14.57 2.25
N HIS A 103 18.42 -14.59 3.15
CA HIS A 103 19.75 -15.11 2.82
C HIS A 103 19.74 -16.62 2.51
N MET A 104 19.06 -17.43 3.33
CA MET A 104 19.02 -18.90 3.14
C MET A 104 18.27 -19.32 1.86
N PHE A 105 17.15 -18.64 1.56
CA PHE A 105 16.26 -19.05 0.47
C PHE A 105 16.51 -18.29 -0.84
N GLY A 106 17.22 -17.17 -0.80
CA GLY A 106 17.40 -16.27 -1.95
C GLY A 106 16.15 -15.45 -2.31
N TYR A 107 15.14 -15.50 -1.44
CA TYR A 107 13.87 -14.76 -1.43
C TYR A 107 13.26 -14.91 -0.02
N PHE A 108 12.24 -14.14 0.33
CA PHE A 108 11.56 -14.32 1.61
C PHE A 108 10.43 -15.35 1.49
N PRO A 109 10.50 -16.54 2.14
CA PRO A 109 9.50 -17.60 2.01
C PRO A 109 8.31 -17.40 2.96
N GLY A 110 7.63 -16.26 2.86
CA GLY A 110 6.58 -15.89 3.81
C GLY A 110 5.37 -16.81 3.80
N LYS A 111 5.07 -17.57 2.73
CA LYS A 111 4.02 -18.60 2.77
C LYS A 111 4.40 -19.74 3.73
N LYS A 112 5.63 -20.25 3.62
CA LYS A 112 6.16 -21.30 4.50
C LYS A 112 6.24 -20.84 5.96
N LEU A 113 6.52 -19.56 6.18
CA LEU A 113 6.60 -18.93 7.50
C LEU A 113 5.24 -18.44 8.04
N ARG A 114 4.15 -18.55 7.26
CA ARG A 114 2.81 -18.03 7.58
C ARG A 114 2.82 -16.52 7.92
N LYS A 115 3.52 -15.74 7.09
CA LYS A 115 3.70 -14.27 7.16
C LYS A 115 3.23 -13.61 5.85
N VAL A 116 3.97 -12.61 5.34
CA VAL A 116 3.61 -11.69 4.25
C VAL A 116 3.65 -12.27 2.82
N GLY A 117 3.37 -13.58 2.65
CA GLY A 117 3.52 -14.25 1.36
C GLY A 117 4.98 -14.38 0.90
N ASP A 118 5.22 -15.04 -0.23
CA ASP A 118 6.58 -15.15 -0.75
C ASP A 118 6.95 -13.88 -1.50
N LEU A 119 8.12 -13.31 -1.22
CA LEU A 119 8.55 -12.01 -1.76
C LEU A 119 9.98 -12.08 -2.31
N PRO A 120 10.29 -11.36 -3.40
CA PRO A 120 11.67 -11.17 -3.87
C PRO A 120 12.59 -10.64 -2.75
N ALA A 121 13.88 -10.98 -2.82
CA ALA A 121 14.84 -10.55 -1.82
C ALA A 121 14.97 -9.03 -1.75
N GLY A 122 15.05 -8.36 -2.91
CA GLY A 122 15.14 -6.89 -3.01
C GLY A 122 13.95 -6.18 -2.36
N VAL A 123 12.72 -6.60 -2.71
CA VAL A 123 11.47 -6.11 -2.11
C VAL A 123 11.52 -6.22 -0.58
N MET A 124 11.88 -7.40 -0.05
CA MET A 124 11.85 -7.61 1.40
C MET A 124 12.94 -6.80 2.14
N VAL A 125 14.13 -6.68 1.55
CA VAL A 125 15.23 -5.89 2.10
C VAL A 125 14.91 -4.40 2.07
N GLN A 126 14.33 -3.90 0.97
CA GLN A 126 13.93 -2.51 0.87
C GLN A 126 12.80 -2.19 1.85
N TRP A 127 11.78 -3.05 1.95
CA TRP A 127 10.71 -2.84 2.93
C TRP A 127 11.24 -2.83 4.37
N ARG A 128 12.16 -3.73 4.69
CA ARG A 128 12.90 -3.74 5.97
C ARG A 128 13.67 -2.43 6.21
N LYS A 129 14.18 -1.76 5.17
CA LYS A 129 14.88 -0.46 5.32
C LYS A 129 13.92 0.62 5.81
N TRP A 130 12.64 0.56 5.41
CA TRP A 130 11.62 1.56 5.75
C TRP A 130 11.08 1.40 7.17
N CYS A 131 10.80 0.17 7.62
CA CYS A 131 10.11 -0.11 8.88
C CYS A 131 10.83 0.31 10.19
N PRO A 132 12.17 0.46 10.23
CA PRO A 132 12.88 1.06 11.36
C PRO A 132 12.90 2.59 11.33
N ASN A 133 12.57 3.22 10.21
CA ASN A 133 12.71 4.66 10.01
C ASN A 133 11.45 5.40 10.49
N PRO A 134 11.55 6.42 11.36
CA PRO A 134 10.39 7.19 11.82
C PRO A 134 9.69 8.00 10.72
N LYS A 135 10.39 8.30 9.61
CA LYS A 135 9.82 8.93 8.41
C LYS A 135 9.57 7.90 7.29
N TYR A 136 9.53 6.61 7.64
CA TYR A 136 9.20 5.51 6.75
C TYR A 136 9.94 5.53 5.39
N SER A 137 9.23 5.40 4.26
CA SER A 137 9.78 5.37 2.90
C SER A 137 10.56 6.64 2.57
N VAL A 138 10.01 7.83 2.81
CA VAL A 138 10.70 9.11 2.50
C VAL A 138 11.95 9.30 3.37
N GLY A 139 11.96 8.79 4.59
CA GLY A 139 13.14 8.83 5.45
C GLY A 139 14.22 7.84 5.03
N ALA A 140 13.82 6.68 4.51
CA ALA A 140 14.73 5.62 4.11
C ALA A 140 15.31 5.84 2.71
N GLU A 141 14.51 6.34 1.78
CA GLU A 141 14.91 6.61 0.39
C GLU A 141 15.36 8.05 0.16
N GLY A 142 15.07 8.96 1.08
CA GLY A 142 15.57 10.32 1.09
C GLY A 142 14.72 11.31 0.30
N GLU A 143 15.33 12.45 -0.02
CA GLU A 143 14.63 13.65 -0.50
C GLU A 143 13.90 13.45 -1.82
N VAL A 144 14.44 12.61 -2.72
CA VAL A 144 13.79 12.31 -4.00
C VAL A 144 12.41 11.69 -3.79
N VAL A 145 12.31 10.69 -2.92
CA VAL A 145 11.03 10.04 -2.62
C VAL A 145 10.12 10.98 -1.84
N ARG A 146 10.66 11.81 -0.93
CA ARG A 146 9.87 12.87 -0.26
C ARG A 146 9.20 13.79 -1.28
N GLN A 147 9.98 14.29 -2.24
CA GLN A 147 9.47 15.17 -3.29
C GLN A 147 8.44 14.47 -4.18
N GLN A 148 8.64 13.19 -4.51
CA GLN A 148 7.66 12.42 -5.25
C GLN A 148 6.30 12.39 -4.54
N TYR A 149 6.24 12.11 -3.23
CA TYR A 149 4.97 12.17 -2.51
C TYR A 149 4.39 13.59 -2.46
N ALA A 150 5.23 14.61 -2.32
CA ALA A 150 4.82 16.01 -2.30
C ALA A 150 4.26 16.49 -3.65
N ASP A 151 4.73 15.94 -4.77
CA ASP A 151 4.27 16.24 -6.13
C ASP A 151 2.96 15.55 -6.50
N ALA A 152 2.43 14.68 -5.64
CA ALA A 152 1.12 14.07 -5.86
C ALA A 152 0.02 15.12 -5.68
N CYS A 153 -0.79 15.33 -6.73
CA CYS A 153 -1.91 16.28 -6.70
C CYS A 153 -3.30 15.61 -6.68
N PHE A 154 -3.36 14.28 -6.75
CA PHE A 154 -4.63 13.56 -6.68
C PHE A 154 -5.13 13.45 -5.23
N PRO A 155 -6.45 13.55 -4.99
CA PRO A 155 -7.00 13.41 -3.65
C PRO A 155 -6.80 11.99 -3.09
N VAL A 156 -6.53 11.91 -1.79
CA VAL A 156 -6.29 10.66 -1.06
C VAL A 156 -7.32 10.49 0.05
N GLN A 157 -8.14 9.45 -0.06
CA GLN A 157 -9.02 9.00 1.02
C GLN A 157 -8.42 7.75 1.66
N ALA A 158 -8.17 7.77 2.96
CA ALA A 158 -7.70 6.61 3.70
C ALA A 158 -8.76 6.08 4.66
N LEU A 159 -8.91 4.75 4.70
CA LEU A 159 -9.74 4.03 5.66
C LEU A 159 -8.84 3.33 6.67
N SER A 160 -8.80 3.88 7.88
CA SER A 160 -8.14 3.24 9.02
C SER A 160 -9.12 2.31 9.73
N ILE A 161 -8.86 1.01 9.72
CA ILE A 161 -9.73 0.02 10.37
C ILE A 161 -9.44 0.01 11.88
N THR A 162 -10.49 0.05 12.69
CA THR A 162 -10.39 0.21 14.15
C THR A 162 -9.80 -1.02 14.84
N ASP A 163 -10.21 -2.21 14.42
CA ASP A 163 -9.76 -3.50 14.96
C ASP A 163 -8.64 -4.15 14.12
N ASP A 164 -7.92 -3.34 13.34
CA ASP A 164 -6.76 -3.77 12.56
C ASP A 164 -5.65 -4.28 13.49
N GLU A 165 -5.25 -5.53 13.27
CA GLU A 165 -4.24 -6.20 14.06
C GLU A 165 -2.79 -5.83 13.68
N LEU A 166 -2.59 -5.14 12.55
CA LEU A 166 -1.29 -4.78 11.99
C LEU A 166 -1.02 -3.27 12.05
N MET A 167 -1.96 -2.48 11.56
CA MET A 167 -1.84 -1.03 11.39
C MET A 167 -2.58 -0.28 12.50
N THR A 168 -2.14 0.96 12.77
CA THR A 168 -2.83 1.86 13.70
C THR A 168 -3.23 3.13 12.99
N LEU A 169 -4.18 3.86 13.57
CA LEU A 169 -4.56 5.19 13.09
C LEU A 169 -3.35 6.15 12.99
N ALA A 170 -2.43 6.08 13.96
CA ALA A 170 -1.20 6.87 13.93
C ALA A 170 -0.32 6.50 12.72
N GLY A 171 -0.12 5.21 12.46
CA GLY A 171 0.60 4.75 11.27
C GLY A 171 -0.07 5.17 9.97
N THR A 172 -1.41 5.11 9.90
CA THR A 172 -2.18 5.63 8.76
C THR A 172 -1.89 7.11 8.54
N HIS A 173 -1.98 7.95 9.58
CA HIS A 173 -1.65 9.37 9.45
C HIS A 173 -0.20 9.60 9.01
N SER A 174 0.76 8.85 9.56
CA SER A 174 2.18 8.98 9.17
C SER A 174 2.40 8.69 7.69
N LEU A 175 1.68 7.75 7.09
CA LEU A 175 1.74 7.49 5.64
C LEU A 175 1.02 8.57 4.84
N ILE A 176 -0.20 8.94 5.24
CA ILE A 176 -1.04 9.86 4.46
C ILE A 176 -0.51 11.29 4.50
N ASN A 177 0.16 11.68 5.58
CA ASN A 177 0.83 12.98 5.68
C ASN A 177 2.05 13.14 4.77
N LEU A 178 2.53 12.07 4.13
CA LEU A 178 3.57 12.18 3.11
C LEU A 178 3.06 12.94 1.87
N TYR A 179 1.76 12.86 1.57
CA TYR A 179 1.10 13.58 0.48
C TYR A 179 0.85 15.05 0.86
N GLU A 180 1.91 15.79 1.17
CA GLU A 180 1.85 17.08 1.87
C GLU A 180 1.05 18.16 1.12
N ASN A 181 1.04 18.13 -0.22
CA ASN A 181 0.33 19.08 -1.08
C ASN A 181 -0.96 18.54 -1.70
N ALA A 182 -1.34 17.29 -1.41
CA ALA A 182 -2.56 16.69 -1.92
C ALA A 182 -3.73 16.90 -0.94
N PRO A 183 -4.98 17.03 -1.43
CA PRO A 183 -6.16 16.85 -0.59
C PRO A 183 -6.11 15.46 0.05
N ARG A 184 -6.20 15.40 1.38
CA ARG A 184 -6.10 14.13 2.11
C ARG A 184 -7.11 14.05 3.24
N GLU A 185 -7.78 12.90 3.34
CA GLU A 185 -8.71 12.60 4.41
C GLU A 185 -8.42 11.21 5.00
N VAL A 186 -8.57 11.07 6.31
CA VAL A 186 -8.48 9.80 7.02
C VAL A 186 -9.80 9.55 7.73
N THR A 187 -10.56 8.58 7.24
CA THR A 187 -11.77 8.09 7.90
C THR A 187 -11.41 6.87 8.72
N ARG A 188 -11.77 6.90 10.00
CA ARG A 188 -11.64 5.73 10.87
C ARG A 188 -12.93 4.91 10.79
N LEU A 189 -12.82 3.66 10.37
CA LEU A 189 -13.95 2.74 10.21
C LEU A 189 -13.96 1.73 11.35
N ALA A 190 -15.04 1.69 12.12
CA ALA A 190 -15.25 0.63 13.09
C ALA A 190 -16.11 -0.49 12.48
N GLN A 191 -15.78 -1.73 12.84
CA GLN A 191 -16.57 -2.90 12.52
C GLN A 191 -18.03 -2.77 13.02
N ALA A 192 -18.24 -2.04 14.12
CA ALA A 192 -19.57 -1.74 14.66
C ALA A 192 -20.43 -0.88 13.71
N ASP A 193 -19.83 0.03 12.94
CA ASP A 193 -20.51 0.88 11.95
C ASP A 193 -21.08 0.08 10.77
N LEU A 194 -20.64 -1.18 10.65
CA LEU A 194 -21.07 -2.17 9.67
C LEU A 194 -21.88 -3.30 10.34
N GLY A 195 -22.13 -3.25 11.65
CA GLY A 195 -22.75 -4.34 12.40
C GLY A 195 -21.96 -5.65 12.27
N LEU A 196 -20.63 -5.58 12.29
CA LEU A 196 -19.71 -6.71 12.22
C LEU A 196 -19.02 -6.91 13.56
N LYS A 197 -18.72 -8.17 13.90
CA LYS A 197 -17.93 -8.50 15.09
C LYS A 197 -16.44 -8.21 14.91
N ARG A 198 -15.94 -8.40 13.69
CA ARG A 198 -14.54 -8.19 13.32
C ARG A 198 -14.45 -7.78 11.86
N LEU A 199 -13.66 -6.75 11.58
CA LEU A 199 -13.22 -6.43 10.23
C LEU A 199 -11.74 -6.82 10.11
N GLY A 200 -10.87 -6.23 10.92
CA GLY A 200 -9.43 -6.50 10.91
C GLY A 200 -8.75 -6.13 9.60
N HIS A 201 -7.44 -6.36 9.52
CA HIS A 201 -6.59 -5.86 8.44
C HIS A 201 -7.03 -6.30 7.03
N PHE A 202 -7.49 -7.54 6.90
CA PHE A 202 -7.87 -8.15 5.62
C PHE A 202 -9.39 -8.19 5.39
N GLY A 203 -10.19 -7.72 6.35
CA GLY A 203 -11.64 -7.89 6.32
C GLY A 203 -12.30 -7.18 5.15
N ALA A 204 -11.73 -6.06 4.70
CA ALA A 204 -12.36 -5.21 3.70
C ALA A 204 -12.63 -5.92 2.36
N PHE A 205 -11.83 -6.92 2.01
CA PHE A 205 -11.92 -7.65 0.75
C PHE A 205 -12.48 -9.06 0.89
N ARG A 206 -13.03 -9.41 2.05
CA ARG A 206 -13.73 -10.68 2.23
C ARG A 206 -15.13 -10.58 1.65
N SER A 207 -15.55 -11.60 0.89
CA SER A 207 -16.89 -11.67 0.28
C SER A 207 -18.01 -11.56 1.32
N GLU A 208 -17.78 -12.01 2.55
CA GLU A 208 -18.74 -11.86 3.66
C GLU A 208 -19.06 -10.39 4.02
N HIS A 209 -18.23 -9.44 3.61
CA HIS A 209 -18.40 -8.00 3.86
C HIS A 209 -18.78 -7.19 2.61
N GLU A 210 -18.88 -7.84 1.44
CA GLU A 210 -19.19 -7.23 0.15
C GLU A 210 -20.41 -6.32 0.23
N ALA A 211 -21.56 -6.87 0.66
CA ALA A 211 -22.83 -6.16 0.70
C ALA A 211 -22.86 -4.94 1.64
N LYS A 212 -21.95 -4.88 2.62
CA LYS A 212 -21.94 -3.83 3.65
C LYS A 212 -20.88 -2.75 3.41
N LEU A 213 -19.74 -3.13 2.85
CA LEU A 213 -18.58 -2.25 2.74
C LEU A 213 -18.28 -1.83 1.30
N TRP A 214 -18.43 -2.70 0.31
CA TRP A 214 -18.02 -2.38 -1.05
C TRP A 214 -18.84 -1.25 -1.70
N PRO A 215 -20.17 -1.13 -1.45
CA PRO A 215 -20.92 0.05 -1.88
C PRO A 215 -20.34 1.35 -1.31
N ARG A 216 -19.98 1.36 -0.02
CA ARG A 216 -19.36 2.55 0.61
C ARG A 216 -17.99 2.87 0.00
N MET A 217 -17.20 1.85 -0.33
CA MET A 217 -15.94 2.01 -1.05
C MET A 217 -16.13 2.60 -2.46
N ALA A 218 -17.16 2.16 -3.18
CA ALA A 218 -17.51 2.75 -4.47
C ALA A 218 -17.95 4.22 -4.31
N ASP A 219 -18.72 4.55 -3.27
CA ASP A 219 -19.12 5.93 -2.98
C ASP A 219 -17.92 6.82 -2.65
N TRP A 220 -16.98 6.34 -1.83
CA TRP A 220 -15.73 7.05 -1.55
C TRP A 220 -14.87 7.26 -2.80
N LEU A 221 -14.78 6.26 -3.68
CA LEU A 221 -14.08 6.42 -4.96
C LEU A 221 -14.78 7.47 -5.84
N ALA A 222 -16.11 7.44 -5.92
CA ALA A 222 -16.87 8.41 -6.69
C ALA A 222 -16.74 9.84 -6.13
N SER A 223 -16.63 10.01 -4.81
CA SER A 223 -16.47 11.33 -4.19
C SER A 223 -15.11 11.97 -4.46
N LEU A 224 -14.06 11.17 -4.73
CA LEU A 224 -12.73 11.70 -5.06
C LEU A 224 -12.75 12.55 -6.36
N ALA A 225 -13.63 12.23 -7.32
CA ALA A 225 -13.84 13.05 -8.52
C ALA A 225 -14.31 14.47 -8.20
N ALA A 226 -15.23 14.60 -7.23
CA ALA A 226 -15.82 15.87 -6.87
C ALA A 226 -14.79 16.81 -6.21
N THR A 227 -13.88 16.25 -5.41
CA THR A 227 -12.80 16.99 -4.76
C THR A 227 -11.78 17.54 -5.76
N GLN A 228 -11.54 16.83 -6.87
CA GLN A 228 -10.61 17.27 -7.91
C GLN A 228 -11.16 18.47 -8.70
N THR A 229 -12.46 18.51 -8.98
CA THR A 229 -13.13 19.63 -9.66
C THR A 229 -13.19 20.90 -8.78
N ALA A 230 -13.26 20.75 -7.46
CA ALA A 230 -13.30 21.88 -6.54
C ALA A 230 -11.94 22.53 -6.27
N ALA A 231 -10.85 21.84 -6.59
CA ALA A 231 -9.47 22.28 -6.37
C ALA A 231 -8.78 22.82 -7.65
N ALA A 232 -9.44 22.74 -8.81
CA ALA A 232 -8.99 23.25 -10.10
C ALA A 232 -9.57 24.65 -10.37
#